data_AF-A0A4Q7ZK65-F1
#
_entry.id   AF-A0A4Q7ZK65-F1
#
_cell.length_a   1.000
_cell.length_b   1.000
_cell.length_c   1.000
_cell.angle_alpha   90.00
_cell.angle_beta   90.00
_cell.angle_gamma   90.00
#
_symmetry.space_group_name_H-M   'P 1'
#
loop_
_entity.id
_entity.type
_entity.pdbx_description
1 polymer ?
#
loop_
_entity_poly.entity_id
_entity_poly.type
_entity_poly.pdbx_seq_one_letter_code
_entity_poly.pdbx_strand_id
1 'polypeptide(L)'
;MSADAGLGNPPRRGTGSRAWFAVAAVVAAAVGVVAVSVTRSHQAGYAADAPSGSMTEAQAAAQCLESLRQLNGDTFGKPVKRLVARNGDSQIRVYVAGRSERISTCRSGKQGEEETFATVMEQGRADRIRLFGGEDSVLKANLLLGHLPKGAATIEARLPSGQIVTGAHDGDIFLVWAPGDSVRGALLTAARSDGSVVDTAVAPGAGA
;
A
#
# COMPACT_ATOMS: atom_id res chain seq x y z
N MET A 1 -45.64 -11.90 51.79
CA MET A 1 -44.52 -12.31 52.66
C MET A 1 -43.28 -11.56 52.18
N SER A 2 -42.75 -10.70 53.06
CA SER A 2 -41.47 -9.95 53.17
C SER A 2 -40.54 -9.85 51.94
N ALA A 3 -40.16 -8.66 51.44
CA ALA A 3 -39.17 -7.66 51.95
C ALA A 3 -37.72 -8.23 51.94
N ASP A 4 -36.62 -7.61 51.50
CA ASP A 4 -36.12 -6.22 51.40
C ASP A 4 -34.96 -6.22 50.34
N ALA A 5 -34.82 -5.23 49.45
CA ALA A 5 -34.04 -3.98 49.58
C ALA A 5 -32.50 -4.13 49.68
N GLY A 6 -31.78 -3.46 48.77
CA GLY A 6 -30.32 -3.36 48.75
C GLY A 6 -29.80 -2.40 47.68
N LEU A 7 -30.12 -1.11 47.83
CA LEU A 7 -29.54 0.02 47.11
C LEU A 7 -28.11 0.31 47.60
N GLY A 8 -27.19 0.70 46.70
CA GLY A 8 -25.88 1.24 47.08
C GLY A 8 -25.12 1.83 45.87
N ASN A 9 -25.18 3.15 45.74
CA ASN A 9 -24.67 4.01 44.65
C ASN A 9 -23.17 4.42 44.87
N PRO A 10 -22.51 5.29 44.05
CA PRO A 10 -21.17 5.08 43.49
C PRO A 10 -20.08 6.05 44.06
N PRO A 11 -19.22 6.68 43.24
CA PRO A 11 -17.77 6.46 43.14
C PRO A 11 -16.91 7.34 44.07
N ARG A 12 -15.70 6.89 44.40
CA ARG A 12 -14.69 7.72 45.09
C ARG A 12 -13.91 8.59 44.12
N ARG A 13 -14.10 9.91 44.22
CA ARG A 13 -13.16 10.95 43.78
C ARG A 13 -11.90 10.91 44.64
N GLY A 14 -10.74 10.83 44.00
CA GLY A 14 -9.44 11.10 44.61
C GLY A 14 -8.88 12.42 44.09
N THR A 15 -8.91 13.44 44.95
CA THR A 15 -8.26 14.74 44.79
C THR A 15 -6.76 14.62 45.09
N GLY A 16 -5.90 15.08 44.18
CA GLY A 16 -4.46 15.19 44.40
C GLY A 16 -3.93 16.48 43.76
N SER A 17 -3.69 17.47 44.61
CA SER A 17 -3.19 18.81 44.30
C SER A 17 -1.68 18.86 44.11
N ARG A 18 -1.25 19.77 43.21
CA ARG A 18 -0.03 20.61 43.25
C ARG A 18 1.34 19.93 43.33
N ALA A 19 2.19 20.20 42.34
CA ALA A 19 3.45 20.94 42.55
C ALA A 19 4.09 21.34 41.22
N TRP A 20 4.35 22.64 41.12
CA TRP A 20 5.25 23.28 40.18
C TRP A 20 6.70 22.90 40.49
N PHE A 21 7.51 22.57 39.49
CA PHE A 21 8.94 22.91 39.48
C PHE A 21 9.41 23.10 38.03
N ALA A 22 9.72 24.34 37.69
CA ALA A 22 10.60 24.69 36.59
C ALA A 22 12.04 24.51 37.07
N VAL A 23 12.90 23.86 36.29
CA VAL A 23 14.34 24.19 36.22
C VAL A 23 14.83 23.94 34.80
N ALA A 24 15.14 25.03 34.12
CA ALA A 24 15.95 25.04 32.91
C ALA A 24 17.40 24.65 33.25
N ALA A 25 18.05 23.89 32.38
CA ALA A 25 19.50 23.79 32.36
C ALA A 25 19.98 23.88 30.91
N VAL A 26 20.36 25.10 30.54
CA VAL A 26 21.24 25.40 29.42
C VAL A 26 22.66 25.01 29.84
N VAL A 27 23.34 24.17 29.07
CA VAL A 27 24.80 24.14 29.07
C VAL A 27 25.28 24.17 27.62
N ALA A 28 25.77 25.35 27.24
CA ALA A 28 26.63 25.55 26.09
C ALA A 28 28.07 25.67 26.60
N ALA A 29 28.99 24.90 26.03
CA ALA A 29 30.44 25.14 26.01
C ALA A 29 30.98 24.33 24.81
N ALA A 30 31.28 24.93 23.65
CA ALA A 30 32.34 25.86 23.30
C ALA A 30 33.73 25.21 23.13
N VAL A 31 34.19 25.22 21.86
CA VAL A 31 35.59 25.32 21.36
C VAL A 31 36.53 24.14 21.69
N GLY A 32 37.26 23.51 20.77
CA GLY A 32 37.61 23.75 19.37
C GLY A 32 39.06 23.31 19.17
N VAL A 33 39.42 22.63 18.07
CA VAL A 33 40.79 22.66 17.50
C VAL A 33 40.70 22.46 15.99
N VAL A 34 41.24 23.44 15.28
CA VAL A 34 41.53 23.45 13.85
C VAL A 34 42.69 22.50 13.59
N ALA A 35 42.49 21.50 12.73
CA ALA A 35 43.58 20.81 12.03
C ALA A 35 43.40 21.03 10.53
N VAL A 36 44.09 22.04 10.00
CA VAL A 36 44.30 22.22 8.57
C VAL A 36 45.33 21.19 8.14
N SER A 37 44.90 20.20 7.37
CA SER A 37 45.80 19.34 6.60
C SER A 37 45.52 19.60 5.12
N VAL A 38 46.32 20.50 4.53
CA VAL A 38 46.41 20.67 3.09
C VAL A 38 47.22 19.49 2.55
N THR A 39 46.54 18.49 2.03
CA THR A 39 47.11 17.58 1.03
C THR A 39 46.48 17.90 -0.31
N ARG A 40 47.17 18.72 -1.10
CA ARG A 40 46.94 18.79 -2.55
C ARG A 40 47.35 17.46 -3.14
N SER A 41 46.37 16.61 -3.40
CA SER A 41 46.51 15.47 -4.30
C SER A 41 45.35 15.53 -5.27
N HIS A 42 45.68 15.65 -6.55
CA HIS A 42 44.77 15.67 -7.68
C HIS A 42 43.67 14.60 -7.55
N GLN A 43 42.44 15.03 -7.31
CA GLN A 43 41.27 14.30 -7.77
C GLN A 43 40.45 15.24 -8.63
N ALA A 44 40.41 14.89 -9.91
CA ALA A 44 39.52 15.42 -10.91
C ALA A 44 38.13 15.59 -10.30
N GLY A 45 37.49 16.72 -10.61
CA GLY A 45 36.07 16.90 -10.38
C GLY A 45 35.32 15.80 -11.10
N TYR A 46 35.01 14.72 -10.40
CA TYR A 46 33.76 14.03 -10.59
C TYR A 46 32.79 14.72 -9.65
N ALA A 47 32.19 15.81 -10.14
CA ALA A 47 30.77 15.92 -9.92
C ALA A 47 30.22 14.59 -10.47
N ALA A 48 29.97 13.63 -9.57
CA ALA A 48 29.06 12.58 -9.91
C ALA A 48 27.78 13.33 -10.22
N ASP A 49 27.49 13.50 -11.51
CA ASP A 49 26.13 13.62 -11.98
C ASP A 49 25.42 12.38 -11.41
N ALA A 50 24.91 12.50 -10.19
CA ALA A 50 23.87 11.61 -9.72
C ALA A 50 22.84 11.67 -10.85
N PRO A 51 22.43 10.53 -11.46
CA PRO A 51 21.54 10.56 -12.59
C PRO A 51 20.26 11.27 -12.16
N SER A 52 20.19 12.56 -12.51
CA SER A 52 19.11 13.48 -12.18
C SER A 52 18.01 13.41 -13.25
N GLY A 53 18.15 12.48 -14.21
CA GLY A 53 17.12 12.12 -15.14
C GLY A 53 16.07 11.25 -14.45
N SER A 54 14.84 11.76 -14.35
CA SER A 54 13.67 10.93 -14.12
C SER A 54 13.69 9.73 -15.07
N MET A 55 13.43 8.54 -14.53
CA MET A 55 13.44 7.33 -15.33
C MET A 55 12.32 7.38 -16.39
N THR A 56 12.63 7.00 -17.63
CA THR A 56 11.60 6.88 -18.68
C THR A 56 10.63 5.75 -18.36
N GLU A 57 9.43 5.80 -18.94
CA GLU A 57 8.41 4.77 -18.72
C GLU A 57 8.90 3.36 -19.09
N ALA A 58 9.69 3.26 -20.18
CA ALA A 58 10.28 2.02 -20.65
C ALA A 58 11.35 1.48 -19.69
N GLN A 59 12.21 2.35 -19.15
CA GLN A 59 13.20 1.96 -18.15
C GLN A 59 12.54 1.48 -16.85
N ALA A 60 11.52 2.19 -16.36
CA ALA A 60 10.79 1.77 -15.16
C ALA A 60 10.08 0.42 -15.37
N ALA A 61 9.51 0.18 -16.56
CA ALA A 61 8.92 -1.11 -16.90
C ALA A 61 9.97 -2.24 -16.98
N ALA A 62 11.17 -1.96 -17.51
CA ALA A 62 12.26 -2.93 -17.57
C ALA A 62 12.79 -3.28 -16.17
N GLN A 63 12.94 -2.29 -15.29
CA GLN A 63 13.34 -2.52 -13.90
C GLN A 63 12.31 -3.37 -13.14
N CYS A 64 11.00 -3.05 -13.28
CA CYS A 64 9.93 -3.87 -12.74
C CYS A 64 10.02 -5.32 -13.21
N LEU A 65 10.23 -5.56 -14.51
CA LEU A 65 10.34 -6.91 -15.05
C LEU A 65 11.54 -7.66 -14.47
N GLU A 66 12.64 -6.96 -14.20
CA GLU A 66 13.84 -7.57 -13.60
C GLU A 66 13.60 -7.95 -12.14
N SER A 67 13.04 -7.06 -11.32
CA SER A 67 12.70 -7.38 -9.93
C SER A 67 11.66 -8.50 -9.81
N LEU A 68 10.71 -8.54 -10.74
CA LEU A 68 9.76 -9.65 -10.82
C LEU A 68 10.42 -11.00 -11.11
N ARG A 69 11.44 -11.03 -11.96
CA ARG A 69 12.25 -12.24 -12.20
C ARG A 69 13.02 -12.64 -10.95
N GLN A 70 13.61 -11.68 -10.24
CA GLN A 70 14.32 -11.94 -8.98
C GLN A 70 13.38 -12.48 -7.91
N LEU A 71 12.16 -11.93 -7.78
CA LEU A 71 11.18 -12.35 -6.79
C LEU A 71 10.61 -13.75 -7.06
N ASN A 72 10.31 -14.07 -8.32
CA ASN A 72 9.60 -15.31 -8.68
C ASN A 72 10.54 -16.43 -9.18
N GLY A 73 11.82 -16.12 -9.40
CA GLY A 73 12.82 -17.04 -9.95
C GLY A 73 12.48 -17.51 -11.37
N ASP A 74 13.14 -18.60 -11.80
CA ASP A 74 13.02 -19.15 -13.16
C ASP A 74 11.60 -19.63 -13.52
N THR A 75 10.73 -19.79 -12.52
CA THR A 75 9.35 -20.28 -12.70
C THR A 75 8.36 -19.21 -13.18
N PHE A 76 8.76 -17.94 -13.18
CA PHE A 76 7.89 -16.81 -13.55
C PHE A 76 7.50 -16.82 -15.04
N GLY A 77 8.18 -17.60 -15.88
CA GLY A 77 7.89 -17.67 -17.31
C GLY A 77 7.95 -16.29 -17.99
N LYS A 78 7.10 -16.07 -19.00
CA LYS A 78 6.96 -14.76 -19.68
C LYS A 78 5.80 -13.97 -19.07
N PRO A 79 6.07 -12.94 -18.25
CA PRO A 79 5.02 -12.09 -17.71
C PRO A 79 4.33 -11.27 -18.78
N VAL A 80 3.00 -11.20 -18.69
CA VAL A 80 2.15 -10.32 -19.50
C VAL A 80 1.64 -9.20 -18.62
N LYS A 81 1.85 -7.95 -19.04
CA LYS A 81 1.28 -6.78 -18.37
C LYS A 81 -0.24 -6.78 -18.56
N ARG A 82 -0.99 -6.72 -17.47
CA ARG A 82 -2.46 -6.70 -17.47
C ARG A 82 -3.02 -5.31 -17.19
N LEU A 83 -2.52 -4.67 -16.14
CA LEU A 83 -3.01 -3.36 -15.69
C LEU A 83 -1.88 -2.38 -15.41
N VAL A 84 -2.21 -1.10 -15.55
CA VAL A 84 -1.40 0.02 -15.07
C VAL A 84 -2.32 1.00 -14.37
N ALA A 85 -2.06 1.28 -13.10
CA ALA A 85 -2.68 2.38 -12.36
C ALA A 85 -1.64 3.47 -12.09
N ARG A 86 -2.06 4.73 -12.11
CA ARG A 86 -1.18 5.89 -11.92
C ARG A 86 -1.74 6.82 -10.84
N ASN A 87 -0.87 7.38 -10.02
CA ASN A 87 -1.18 8.43 -9.07
C ASN A 87 -0.01 9.42 -9.05
N GLY A 88 -0.21 10.59 -9.67
CA GLY A 88 0.86 11.55 -9.89
C GLY A 88 2.03 10.91 -10.63
N ASP A 89 3.21 10.94 -10.00
CA ASP A 89 4.45 10.38 -10.53
C ASP A 89 4.61 8.88 -10.26
N SER A 90 3.78 8.31 -9.38
CA SER A 90 3.84 6.90 -9.02
C SER A 90 2.91 6.07 -9.92
N GLN A 91 3.32 4.86 -10.22
CA GLN A 91 2.55 3.90 -11.00
C GLN A 91 2.62 2.51 -10.37
N ILE A 92 1.53 1.76 -10.46
CA ILE A 92 1.50 0.34 -10.18
C ILE A 92 1.26 -0.40 -11.49
N ARG A 93 2.15 -1.35 -11.78
CA ARG A 93 2.05 -2.26 -12.92
C ARG A 93 1.71 -3.65 -12.42
N VAL A 94 0.72 -4.26 -13.04
CA VAL A 94 0.27 -5.61 -12.70
C VAL A 94 0.65 -6.55 -13.83
N TYR A 95 1.31 -7.65 -13.49
CA TYR A 95 1.77 -8.67 -14.40
C TYR A 95 1.20 -10.03 -13.98
N VAL A 96 0.84 -10.84 -14.96
CA VAL A 96 0.47 -12.24 -14.77
C VAL A 96 1.44 -13.09 -15.57
N ALA A 97 2.01 -14.08 -14.93
CA ALA A 97 2.99 -14.97 -15.52
C ALA A 97 2.31 -16.17 -16.19
N GLY A 98 2.22 -16.22 -17.52
CA GLY A 98 1.82 -17.40 -18.31
C GLY A 98 0.72 -18.29 -17.69
N ARG A 99 0.98 -19.61 -17.62
CA ARG A 99 0.09 -20.61 -16.97
C ARG A 99 0.17 -20.61 -15.44
N SER A 100 0.90 -19.68 -14.83
CA SER A 100 0.99 -19.63 -13.38
C SER A 100 -0.25 -18.98 -12.80
N GLU A 101 -0.72 -19.50 -11.68
CA GLU A 101 -1.75 -18.87 -10.85
C GLU A 101 -1.15 -17.70 -10.04
N ARG A 102 -0.13 -17.01 -10.56
CA ARG A 102 0.57 -15.93 -9.84
C ARG A 102 0.36 -14.61 -10.54
N ILE A 103 -0.03 -13.62 -9.74
CA ILE A 103 -0.10 -12.22 -10.10
C ILE A 103 0.99 -11.49 -9.34
N SER A 104 1.63 -10.55 -10.00
CA SER A 104 2.67 -9.75 -9.38
C SER A 104 2.51 -8.29 -9.73
N THR A 105 2.90 -7.44 -8.80
CA THR A 105 2.78 -6.01 -8.91
C THR A 105 4.10 -5.34 -8.64
N CYS A 106 4.39 -4.31 -9.42
CA CYS A 106 5.53 -3.43 -9.22
C CYS A 106 5.03 -2.00 -9.09
N ARG A 107 5.35 -1.35 -7.97
CA ARG A 107 5.23 0.10 -7.80
C ARG A 107 6.54 0.75 -8.25
N SER A 108 6.43 1.79 -9.06
CA SER A 108 7.56 2.62 -9.47
C SER A 108 7.18 4.09 -9.45
N GLY A 109 8.17 4.96 -9.28
CA GLY A 109 8.04 6.40 -9.35
C GLY A 109 9.13 7.02 -10.24
N LYS A 110 9.35 8.34 -10.10
CA LYS A 110 10.37 9.09 -10.87
C LYS A 110 11.79 8.52 -10.72
N GLN A 111 12.09 7.91 -9.57
CA GLN A 111 13.41 7.36 -9.25
C GLN A 111 13.56 5.87 -9.62
N GLY A 112 12.54 5.26 -10.22
CA GLY A 112 12.54 3.85 -10.60
C GLY A 112 11.61 3.00 -9.74
N GLU A 113 11.89 1.70 -9.67
CA GLU A 113 11.14 0.78 -8.82
C GLU A 113 11.26 1.13 -7.34
N GLU A 114 10.12 1.13 -6.67
CA GLU A 114 10.03 1.34 -5.22
C GLU A 114 9.71 0.03 -4.49
N GLU A 115 8.92 -0.84 -5.11
CA GLU A 115 8.40 -2.02 -4.45
C GLU A 115 7.86 -3.06 -5.43
N THR A 116 8.14 -4.34 -5.19
CA THR A 116 7.56 -5.45 -5.93
C THR A 116 6.99 -6.51 -4.99
N PHE A 117 5.87 -7.11 -5.38
CA PHE A 117 5.17 -8.14 -4.62
C PHE A 117 4.49 -9.15 -5.55
N ALA A 118 4.28 -10.38 -5.07
CA ALA A 118 3.55 -11.42 -5.80
C ALA A 118 2.61 -12.20 -4.88
N THR A 119 1.41 -12.52 -5.37
CA THR A 119 0.42 -13.39 -4.68
C THR A 119 -0.19 -14.40 -5.64
N VAL A 120 -0.94 -15.34 -5.09
CA VAL A 120 -1.69 -16.36 -5.82
C VAL A 120 -3.05 -15.80 -6.25
N MET A 121 -3.42 -16.06 -7.50
CA MET A 121 -4.73 -15.80 -8.07
C MET A 121 -5.68 -16.90 -7.63
N GLU A 122 -6.39 -16.66 -6.54
CA GLU A 122 -7.37 -17.62 -6.02
C GLU A 122 -8.53 -17.83 -6.99
N GLN A 123 -8.81 -19.10 -7.30
CA GLN A 123 -9.96 -19.51 -8.09
C GLN A 123 -11.23 -19.51 -7.24
N GLY A 124 -12.38 -19.27 -7.88
CA GLY A 124 -13.65 -19.21 -7.19
C GLY A 124 -14.78 -18.80 -8.14
N ARG A 125 -15.94 -18.50 -7.58
CA ARG A 125 -17.13 -18.19 -8.37
C ARG A 125 -16.92 -16.92 -9.22
N ALA A 126 -17.28 -17.00 -10.50
CA ALA A 126 -17.10 -15.92 -11.46
C ALA A 126 -18.07 -14.74 -11.25
N ASP A 127 -19.15 -14.92 -10.49
CA ASP A 127 -20.16 -13.91 -10.20
C ASP A 127 -19.90 -13.13 -8.89
N ARG A 128 -18.72 -13.28 -8.29
CA ARG A 128 -18.35 -12.65 -7.02
C ARG A 128 -17.02 -11.92 -7.12
N ILE A 129 -16.88 -10.84 -6.36
CA ILE A 129 -15.60 -10.20 -6.09
C ILE A 129 -14.74 -11.22 -5.34
N ARG A 130 -13.52 -11.45 -5.83
CA ARG A 130 -12.56 -12.37 -5.21
C ARG A 130 -11.23 -11.67 -5.04
N LEU A 131 -10.79 -11.52 -3.80
CA LEU A 131 -9.50 -10.92 -3.49
C LEU A 131 -8.39 -11.96 -3.58
N PHE A 132 -7.21 -11.55 -4.04
CA PHE A 132 -6.06 -12.44 -4.21
C PHE A 132 -5.19 -12.48 -2.97
N GLY A 133 -4.98 -13.65 -2.36
CA GLY A 133 -4.10 -13.84 -1.22
C GLY A 133 -4.79 -13.75 0.15
N GLY A 134 -6.10 -13.98 0.24
CA GLY A 134 -6.81 -14.05 1.52
C GLY A 134 -6.56 -12.84 2.44
N GLU A 135 -6.20 -13.06 3.71
CA GLU A 135 -5.83 -11.98 4.64
C GLU A 135 -4.56 -11.21 4.24
N ASP A 136 -3.68 -11.84 3.45
CA ASP A 136 -2.50 -11.22 2.85
C ASP A 136 -2.84 -10.39 1.59
N SER A 137 -4.10 -10.41 1.12
CA SER A 137 -4.53 -9.71 -0.10
C SER A 137 -4.42 -8.19 -0.03
N VAL A 138 -4.26 -7.66 1.18
CA VAL A 138 -3.98 -6.26 1.39
C VAL A 138 -2.48 -6.03 1.29
N LEU A 139 -2.03 -5.74 0.07
CA LEU A 139 -0.63 -5.50 -0.22
C LEU A 139 -0.20 -4.22 0.52
N LYS A 140 0.56 -4.41 1.61
CA LYS A 140 1.08 -3.37 2.50
C LYS A 140 0.08 -2.27 2.90
N ALA A 141 -1.14 -2.65 3.26
CA ALA A 141 -2.23 -1.76 3.70
C ALA A 141 -2.86 -0.85 2.63
N ASN A 142 -2.32 -0.69 1.42
CA ASN A 142 -2.72 0.40 0.51
C ASN A 142 -3.19 -0.07 -0.89
N LEU A 143 -3.20 -1.38 -1.15
CA LEU A 143 -3.49 -1.95 -2.47
C LEU A 143 -4.31 -3.25 -2.35
N LEU A 144 -5.36 -3.36 -3.15
CA LEU A 144 -6.17 -4.57 -3.34
C LEU A 144 -6.06 -5.04 -4.78
N LEU A 145 -6.01 -6.36 -4.94
CA LEU A 145 -6.13 -7.03 -6.22
C LEU A 145 -7.15 -8.15 -6.12
N GLY A 146 -7.84 -8.40 -7.22
CA GLY A 146 -8.80 -9.48 -7.27
C GLY A 146 -9.39 -9.72 -8.65
N HIS A 147 -10.30 -10.68 -8.74
CA HIS A 147 -11.15 -10.85 -9.91
C HIS A 147 -12.37 -9.95 -9.84
N LEU A 148 -12.67 -9.32 -10.97
CA LEU A 148 -13.89 -8.57 -11.18
C LEU A 148 -15.03 -9.56 -11.48
N PRO A 149 -16.20 -9.44 -10.82
CA PRO A 149 -17.31 -10.34 -11.11
C PRO A 149 -17.82 -10.14 -12.54
N LYS A 150 -18.25 -11.24 -13.16
CA LYS A 150 -18.75 -11.24 -14.54
C LYS A 150 -19.91 -10.25 -14.71
N GLY A 151 -19.79 -9.39 -15.72
CA GLY A 151 -20.80 -8.39 -16.04
C GLY A 151 -20.65 -7.07 -15.29
N ALA A 152 -19.72 -6.96 -14.33
CA ALA A 152 -19.34 -5.67 -13.79
C ALA A 152 -18.49 -4.89 -14.81
N ALA A 153 -18.74 -3.59 -14.87
CA ALA A 153 -18.03 -2.62 -15.69
C ALA A 153 -17.25 -1.60 -14.85
N THR A 154 -17.40 -1.66 -13.52
CA THR A 154 -16.71 -0.78 -12.55
C THR A 154 -16.46 -1.54 -11.25
N ILE A 155 -15.49 -1.05 -10.48
CA ILE A 155 -15.27 -1.43 -9.08
C ILE A 155 -14.92 -0.17 -8.29
N GLU A 156 -15.57 0.01 -7.15
CA GLU A 156 -15.27 1.09 -6.20
C GLU A 156 -14.98 0.51 -4.83
N ALA A 157 -14.08 1.17 -4.10
CA ALA A 157 -13.79 0.87 -2.71
C ALA A 157 -14.13 2.10 -1.85
N ARG A 158 -15.03 1.93 -0.89
CA ARG A 158 -15.20 2.87 0.21
C ARG A 158 -14.24 2.48 1.33
N LEU A 159 -13.21 3.28 1.54
CA LEU A 159 -12.20 3.07 2.57
C LEU A 159 -12.79 3.35 3.97
N PRO A 160 -12.20 2.82 5.05
CA PRO A 160 -12.62 3.13 6.43
C PRO A 160 -12.58 4.62 6.77
N SER A 161 -11.74 5.40 6.11
CA SER A 161 -11.69 6.86 6.21
C SER A 161 -12.94 7.56 5.64
N GLY A 162 -13.77 6.85 4.88
CA GLY A 162 -14.89 7.39 4.11
C GLY A 162 -14.54 7.81 2.69
N GLN A 163 -13.26 7.82 2.30
CA GLN A 163 -12.84 8.08 0.94
C GLN A 163 -13.37 6.99 -0.02
N ILE A 164 -13.80 7.40 -1.22
CA ILE A 164 -14.17 6.48 -2.30
C ILE A 164 -13.05 6.49 -3.33
N VAL A 165 -12.58 5.29 -3.69
CA VAL A 165 -11.55 5.07 -4.71
C VAL A 165 -12.11 4.17 -5.79
N THR A 166 -12.15 4.65 -7.04
CA THR A 166 -12.46 3.81 -8.20
C THR A 166 -11.25 2.98 -8.58
N GLY A 167 -11.42 1.67 -8.70
CA GLY A 167 -10.36 0.76 -9.13
C GLY A 167 -10.21 0.71 -10.65
N ALA A 168 -9.01 0.34 -11.09
CA ALA A 168 -8.73 0.00 -12.49
C ALA A 168 -9.01 -1.49 -12.73
N HIS A 169 -9.45 -1.86 -13.93
CA HIS A 169 -9.67 -3.26 -14.30
C HIS A 169 -9.49 -3.49 -15.81
N ASP A 170 -9.33 -4.74 -16.21
CA ASP A 170 -9.22 -5.17 -17.62
C ASP A 170 -10.42 -6.02 -18.06
N GLY A 171 -11.44 -6.12 -17.19
CA GLY A 171 -12.64 -6.93 -17.39
C GLY A 171 -12.57 -8.32 -16.76
N ASP A 172 -11.40 -8.73 -16.25
CA ASP A 172 -11.19 -9.99 -15.55
C ASP A 172 -10.57 -9.75 -14.17
N ILE A 173 -9.49 -8.97 -14.11
CA ILE A 173 -8.85 -8.58 -12.85
C ILE A 173 -9.08 -7.10 -12.57
N PHE A 174 -9.08 -6.75 -11.29
CA PHE A 174 -9.11 -5.37 -10.84
C PHE A 174 -7.95 -5.05 -9.88
N LEU A 175 -7.71 -3.75 -9.74
CA LEU A 175 -6.78 -3.13 -8.82
C LEU A 175 -7.45 -1.92 -8.17
N VAL A 176 -7.46 -1.86 -6.84
CA VAL A 176 -7.79 -0.65 -6.07
C VAL A 176 -6.52 -0.21 -5.34
N TRP A 177 -6.09 1.03 -5.56
CA TRP A 177 -4.87 1.56 -4.98
C TRP A 177 -5.11 2.91 -4.31
N ALA A 178 -4.78 3.00 -3.02
CA ALA A 178 -4.89 4.20 -2.21
C ALA A 178 -3.51 4.50 -1.58
N PRO A 179 -2.59 5.20 -2.26
CA PRO A 179 -1.21 5.37 -1.77
C PRO A 179 -1.09 6.12 -0.44
N GLY A 180 -2.09 6.94 -0.08
CA GLY A 180 -2.12 7.72 1.16
C GLY A 180 -3.10 7.20 2.22
N ASP A 181 -3.75 6.05 2.02
CA ASP A 181 -4.78 5.55 2.91
C ASP A 181 -4.86 4.01 2.93
N SER A 182 -5.45 3.47 3.98
CA SER A 182 -5.60 2.04 4.15
C SER A 182 -6.80 1.48 3.37
N VAL A 183 -6.56 0.43 2.60
CA VAL A 183 -7.61 -0.38 1.96
C VAL A 183 -8.11 -1.54 2.82
N ARG A 184 -7.50 -1.77 4.00
CA ARG A 184 -8.00 -2.78 4.97
C ARG A 184 -9.41 -2.47 5.40
N GLY A 185 -10.30 -3.46 5.40
CA GLY A 185 -11.70 -3.27 5.78
C GLY A 185 -12.53 -2.42 4.80
N ALA A 186 -11.99 -2.07 3.63
CA ALA A 186 -12.72 -1.31 2.63
C ALA A 186 -13.94 -2.09 2.11
N LEU A 187 -15.07 -1.41 1.94
CA LEU A 187 -16.25 -1.98 1.28
C LEU A 187 -16.10 -1.82 -0.23
N LEU A 188 -15.96 -2.94 -0.92
CA LEU A 188 -15.89 -3.05 -2.36
C LEU A 188 -17.30 -3.19 -2.94
N THR A 189 -17.57 -2.45 -4.01
CA THR A 189 -18.81 -2.54 -4.80
C THR A 189 -18.47 -2.65 -6.27
N ALA A 190 -18.89 -3.74 -6.90
CA ALA A 190 -18.78 -3.94 -8.34
C ALA A 190 -20.15 -3.67 -8.98
N ALA A 191 -20.19 -2.85 -10.03
CA ALA A 191 -21.44 -2.47 -10.68
C ALA A 191 -21.38 -2.63 -12.21
N ARG A 192 -22.54 -2.86 -12.82
CA ARG A 192 -22.72 -2.87 -14.28
C ARG A 192 -22.64 -1.45 -14.83
N SER A 193 -22.64 -1.32 -16.16
CA SER A 193 -22.65 -0.02 -16.85
C SER A 193 -23.92 0.81 -16.60
N ASP A 194 -25.03 0.19 -16.20
CA ASP A 194 -26.27 0.87 -15.82
C ASP A 194 -26.29 1.31 -14.34
N GLY A 195 -25.20 1.07 -13.59
CA GLY A 195 -25.08 1.39 -12.18
C GLY A 195 -25.68 0.36 -11.22
N SER A 196 -26.31 -0.70 -11.73
CA SER A 196 -26.80 -1.78 -10.88
C SER A 196 -25.65 -2.56 -10.24
N VAL A 197 -25.78 -2.86 -8.94
CA VAL A 197 -24.79 -3.63 -8.19
C VAL A 197 -24.77 -5.08 -8.68
N VAL A 198 -23.58 -5.59 -8.96
CA VAL A 198 -23.31 -7.00 -9.27
C VAL A 198 -22.98 -7.74 -7.99
N ASP A 199 -22.03 -7.20 -7.21
CA ASP A 199 -21.58 -7.81 -5.97
C ASP A 199 -20.95 -6.78 -5.03
N THR A 200 -20.88 -7.13 -3.75
CA THR A 200 -20.15 -6.37 -2.72
C THR A 200 -19.29 -7.31 -1.88
N ALA A 201 -18.10 -6.85 -1.49
CA ALA A 201 -17.20 -7.59 -0.62
C ALA A 201 -16.51 -6.65 0.37
N VAL A 202 -16.03 -7.18 1.49
CA VAL A 202 -15.22 -6.42 2.44
C VAL A 202 -13.78 -6.90 2.33
N ALA A 203 -12.85 -5.97 2.15
CA ALA A 203 -11.43 -6.29 2.17
C ALA A 203 -11.02 -6.77 3.57
N PRO A 204 -10.08 -7.72 3.69
CA PRO A 204 -9.58 -8.15 4.99
C PRO A 204 -9.09 -6.98 5.84
N GLY A 205 -9.25 -7.08 7.15
CA GLY A 205 -8.85 -6.07 8.10
C GLY A 205 -8.71 -6.67 9.50
N ALA A 206 -7.98 -5.98 10.37
CA ALA A 206 -7.80 -6.38 11.76
C ALA A 206 -9.15 -6.26 12.49
N GLY A 207 -9.97 -7.31 12.47
CA GLY A 207 -11.22 -7.38 13.23
C GLY A 207 -12.34 -8.12 12.51
N ALA A 208 -12.32 -9.45 12.63
CA ALA A 208 -13.51 -10.22 13.03
C ALA A 208 -13.13 -11.04 14.26
#